data_AF-A0A210PYS2-F1
#
_entry.id   AF-A0A210PYS2-F1
#
_cell.length_a   1.000
_cell.length_b   1.000
_cell.length_c   1.000
_cell.angle_alpha   90.00
_cell.angle_beta   90.00
_cell.angle_gamma   90.00
#
_symmetry.space_group_name_H-M   'P 1'
#
loop_
_entity.id
_entity.type
_entity.pdbx_description
1 polymer ?
#
loop_
_entity_poly.entity_id
_entity_poly.type
_entity_poly.pdbx_seq_one_letter_code
_entity_poly.pdbx_strand_id
1 'polypeptide(L)'
;MSEEEPVEREATVSNESSANSLTTEDALSLFSSRLESVLKRQKFGIFKEIDAKLQAHDELVAENSKSDFKNQFQSNEKQVKFNSDRIVELKRAVALVEEGNRQCATEKLEACVAALGERNKIVKIADRHGWDTVGGYLDDPIADDAEDSVRLRRAEARAIRSRKVKGTGRTE
;
A
#
# COMPACT_ATOMS: atom_id res chain seq x y z
N MET A 1 -36.23 98.45 -21.07
CA MET A 1 -36.23 97.02 -21.41
C MET A 1 -34.89 96.71 -22.03
N SER A 2 -34.00 96.13 -21.24
CA SER A 2 -32.75 95.53 -21.71
C SER A 2 -32.62 94.24 -20.91
N GLU A 3 -32.51 93.15 -21.66
CA GLU A 3 -32.58 91.76 -21.22
C GLU A 3 -31.32 91.33 -20.46
N GLU A 4 -31.49 90.27 -19.67
CA GLU A 4 -30.53 89.63 -18.77
C GLU A 4 -29.32 89.02 -19.50
N GLU A 5 -28.19 88.92 -18.80
CA GLU A 5 -27.41 87.68 -18.84
C GLU A 5 -27.12 87.22 -17.40
N PRO A 6 -27.55 86.03 -16.99
CA PRO A 6 -27.08 85.40 -15.76
C PRO A 6 -25.81 84.59 -16.06
N VAL A 7 -24.76 84.87 -15.30
CA VAL A 7 -23.52 84.08 -15.30
C VAL A 7 -23.83 82.70 -14.71
N GLU A 8 -23.92 81.68 -15.55
CA GLU A 8 -23.94 80.28 -15.12
C GLU A 8 -22.58 79.91 -14.52
N ARG A 9 -22.56 79.70 -13.20
CA ARG A 9 -21.42 79.08 -12.52
C ARG A 9 -21.50 77.57 -12.76
N GLU A 10 -20.57 77.03 -13.53
CA GLU A 10 -20.32 75.59 -13.60
C GLU A 10 -20.00 75.07 -12.19
N ALA A 11 -20.95 74.37 -11.59
CA ALA A 11 -20.69 73.54 -10.43
C ALA A 11 -19.86 72.34 -10.91
N THR A 12 -18.55 72.39 -10.67
CA THR A 12 -17.69 71.22 -10.70
C THR A 12 -18.14 70.26 -9.60
N VAL A 13 -19.08 69.39 -9.92
CA VAL A 13 -19.38 68.20 -9.11
C VAL A 13 -18.24 67.23 -9.36
N SER A 14 -17.19 67.36 -8.56
CA SER A 14 -16.20 66.31 -8.35
C SER A 14 -16.93 65.10 -7.79
N ASN A 15 -17.44 64.25 -8.68
CA ASN A 15 -18.01 62.97 -8.30
C ASN A 15 -16.85 62.04 -7.98
N GLU A 16 -16.43 62.05 -6.71
CA GLU A 16 -15.61 60.99 -6.12
C GLU A 16 -16.42 59.69 -6.09
N SER A 17 -16.65 59.09 -7.25
CA SER A 17 -17.05 57.69 -7.30
C SER A 17 -15.78 56.87 -7.12
N SER A 18 -15.42 56.69 -5.85
CA SER A 18 -14.53 55.63 -5.37
C SER A 18 -15.19 54.27 -5.70
N ALA A 19 -15.18 53.93 -6.98
CA ALA A 19 -15.52 52.60 -7.47
C ALA A 19 -14.18 51.88 -7.58
N ASN A 20 -13.89 51.02 -6.60
CA ASN A 20 -12.84 50.01 -6.70
C ASN A 20 -13.09 49.18 -7.97
N SER A 21 -12.51 49.62 -9.09
CA SER A 21 -12.53 48.88 -10.35
C SER A 21 -11.66 47.65 -10.15
N LEU A 22 -12.29 46.52 -9.82
CA LEU A 22 -11.63 45.24 -9.66
C LEU A 22 -10.75 44.98 -10.88
N THR A 23 -9.44 44.98 -10.70
CA THR A 23 -8.51 44.84 -11.81
C THR A 23 -8.46 43.37 -12.25
N THR A 24 -8.00 43.13 -13.47
CA THR A 24 -7.70 41.77 -13.93
C THR A 24 -6.70 41.06 -13.02
N GLU A 25 -5.79 41.82 -12.41
CA GLU A 25 -4.79 41.30 -11.48
C GLU A 25 -5.42 40.88 -10.14
N ASP A 26 -6.38 41.65 -9.62
CA ASP A 26 -7.16 41.27 -8.44
C ASP A 26 -7.96 39.98 -8.69
N ALA A 27 -8.55 39.84 -9.88
CA ALA A 27 -9.28 38.64 -10.27
C ALA A 27 -8.37 37.40 -10.38
N LEU A 28 -7.17 37.55 -10.96
CA LEU A 28 -6.18 36.46 -11.05
C LEU A 28 -5.61 36.07 -9.68
N SER A 29 -5.40 37.04 -8.79
CA SER A 29 -4.97 36.81 -7.41
C SER A 29 -6.03 36.03 -6.62
N LEU A 30 -7.31 36.44 -6.73
CA LEU A 30 -8.43 35.72 -6.12
C LEU A 30 -8.56 34.29 -6.65
N PHE A 31 -8.45 34.10 -7.98
CA PHE A 31 -8.48 32.78 -8.58
C PHE A 31 -7.33 31.89 -8.09
N SER A 32 -6.10 32.41 -8.06
CA SER A 32 -4.92 31.67 -7.62
C SER A 32 -5.05 31.28 -6.14
N SER A 33 -5.44 32.22 -5.28
CA SER A 33 -5.70 31.96 -3.85
C SER A 33 -6.80 30.91 -3.66
N ARG A 34 -7.88 30.98 -4.45
CA ARG A 34 -8.96 29.99 -4.41
C ARG A 34 -8.46 28.61 -4.86
N LEU A 35 -7.68 28.54 -5.93
CA LEU A 35 -7.11 27.31 -6.45
C LEU A 35 -6.18 26.67 -5.43
N GLU A 36 -5.25 27.43 -4.85
CA GLU A 36 -4.37 26.96 -3.78
C GLU A 36 -5.16 26.44 -2.58
N SER A 37 -6.21 27.14 -2.18
CA SER A 37 -7.09 26.72 -1.08
C SER A 37 -7.76 25.37 -1.35
N VAL A 38 -8.28 25.17 -2.56
CA VAL A 38 -8.92 23.91 -2.98
C VAL A 38 -7.89 22.79 -3.06
N LEU A 39 -6.73 23.03 -3.67
CA LEU A 39 -5.64 22.06 -3.77
C LEU A 39 -5.13 21.64 -2.39
N LYS A 40 -4.94 22.60 -1.48
CA LYS A 40 -4.53 22.32 -0.10
C LYS A 40 -5.56 21.46 0.62
N ARG A 41 -6.84 21.74 0.43
CA ARG A 41 -7.95 20.97 1.02
C ARG A 41 -7.99 19.54 0.48
N GLN A 42 -7.89 19.37 -0.84
CA GLN A 42 -7.86 18.05 -1.45
C GLN A 42 -6.64 17.25 -1.01
N LYS A 43 -5.46 17.88 -1.01
CA LYS A 43 -4.22 17.28 -0.51
C LYS A 43 -4.40 16.77 0.92
N PHE A 44 -4.95 17.61 1.80
CA PHE A 44 -5.22 17.21 3.19
C PHE A 44 -6.23 16.06 3.29
N GLY A 45 -7.30 16.08 2.48
CA GLY A 45 -8.26 14.98 2.42
C GLY A 45 -7.64 13.65 2.02
N ILE A 46 -6.80 13.66 0.98
CA ILE A 46 -6.07 12.47 0.49
C ILE A 46 -5.13 11.95 1.57
N PHE A 47 -4.34 12.81 2.22
CA PHE A 47 -3.44 12.37 3.30
C PHE A 47 -4.21 11.74 4.46
N LYS A 48 -5.31 12.35 4.87
CA LYS A 48 -6.15 11.82 5.95
C LYS A 48 -6.72 10.44 5.59
N GLU A 49 -7.15 10.24 4.36
CA GLU A 49 -7.65 8.93 3.89
C GLU A 49 -6.54 7.88 3.87
N ILE A 50 -5.35 8.23 3.36
CA ILE A 50 -4.19 7.34 3.34
C ILE A 50 -3.80 6.94 4.77
N ASP A 51 -3.70 7.90 5.70
CA ASP A 51 -3.38 7.63 7.10
C ASP A 51 -4.40 6.70 7.75
N ALA A 52 -5.70 6.91 7.50
CA ALA A 52 -6.76 6.04 8.01
C ALA A 52 -6.64 4.61 7.45
N LYS A 53 -6.34 4.46 6.15
CA LYS A 53 -6.14 3.15 5.50
C LYS A 53 -4.86 2.44 5.98
N LEU A 54 -3.83 3.19 6.36
CA LEU A 54 -2.62 2.65 6.99
C LEU A 54 -2.90 2.19 8.43
N GLN A 55 -3.59 2.99 9.23
CA GLN A 55 -3.97 2.59 10.59
C GLN A 55 -4.83 1.33 10.58
N ALA A 56 -5.84 1.27 9.70
CA ALA A 56 -6.65 0.07 9.52
C ALA A 56 -5.82 -1.16 9.07
N HIS A 57 -4.71 -0.96 8.35
CA HIS A 57 -3.77 -2.05 8.07
C HIS A 57 -3.15 -2.60 9.34
N ASP A 58 -2.59 -1.70 10.13
CA ASP A 58 -1.74 -2.05 11.26
C ASP A 58 -2.60 -2.69 12.35
N GLU A 59 -3.84 -2.25 12.49
CA GLU A 59 -4.85 -2.90 13.34
C GLU A 59 -5.15 -4.33 12.89
N LEU A 60 -5.36 -4.56 11.58
CA LEU A 60 -5.58 -5.91 11.04
C LEU A 60 -4.36 -6.82 11.26
N VAL A 61 -3.15 -6.30 11.05
CA VAL A 61 -1.90 -7.04 11.29
C VAL A 61 -1.75 -7.36 12.78
N ALA A 62 -2.00 -6.39 13.66
CA ALA A 62 -1.90 -6.56 15.09
C ALA A 62 -2.95 -7.56 15.60
N GLU A 63 -4.21 -7.44 15.18
CA GLU A 63 -5.27 -8.39 15.52
C GLU A 63 -4.89 -9.82 15.13
N ASN A 64 -4.39 -9.98 13.91
CA ASN A 64 -4.10 -11.29 13.34
C ASN A 64 -2.77 -11.92 13.84
N SER A 65 -1.96 -11.12 14.53
CA SER A 65 -0.72 -11.55 15.18
C SER A 65 -0.89 -11.86 16.68
N LYS A 66 -2.10 -11.66 17.24
CA LYS A 66 -2.40 -12.00 18.64
C LYS A 66 -2.49 -13.53 18.79
N SER A 67 -1.38 -14.13 19.22
CA SER A 67 -1.40 -15.50 19.71
C SER A 67 -0.37 -15.69 20.81
N ASP A 68 -0.78 -16.25 21.94
CA ASP A 68 0.14 -16.70 23.01
C ASP A 68 0.80 -18.04 22.66
N PHE A 69 0.41 -18.64 21.54
CA PHE A 69 0.91 -19.93 21.10
C PHE A 69 2.33 -19.83 20.54
N LYS A 70 3.28 -20.47 21.22
CA LYS A 70 4.66 -20.58 20.73
C LYS A 70 4.84 -21.84 19.89
N ASN A 71 5.13 -21.64 18.60
CA ASN A 71 5.46 -22.74 17.71
C ASN A 71 6.73 -23.47 18.19
N GLN A 72 6.66 -24.79 18.30
CA GLN A 72 7.82 -25.62 18.67
C GLN A 72 8.86 -25.72 17.56
N PHE A 73 8.40 -25.65 16.30
CA PHE A 73 9.24 -25.77 15.11
C PHE A 73 9.20 -24.49 14.30
N GLN A 74 10.38 -24.00 13.89
CA GLN A 74 10.51 -22.81 13.04
C GLN A 74 9.79 -22.97 11.69
N SER A 75 9.68 -24.20 11.16
CA SER A 75 8.92 -24.49 9.95
C SER A 75 7.43 -24.15 10.12
N ASN A 76 6.86 -24.45 11.29
CA ASN A 76 5.45 -24.17 11.61
C ASN A 76 5.23 -22.69 11.85
N GLU A 77 6.18 -22.00 12.50
CA GLU A 77 6.15 -20.54 12.61
C GLU A 77 6.09 -19.86 11.24
N LYS A 78 6.90 -20.32 10.28
CA LYS A 78 6.85 -19.85 8.89
C LYS A 78 5.53 -20.17 8.17
N GLN A 79 4.81 -21.23 8.55
CA GLN A 79 3.48 -21.53 8.00
C GLN A 79 2.42 -20.61 8.58
N VAL A 80 2.41 -20.48 9.91
CA VAL A 80 1.47 -19.61 10.62
C VAL A 80 1.62 -18.18 10.13
N LYS A 81 2.85 -17.65 10.07
CA LYS A 81 3.09 -16.30 9.55
C LYS A 81 2.55 -16.10 8.13
N PHE A 82 2.83 -17.03 7.22
CA PHE A 82 2.34 -16.94 5.85
C PHE A 82 0.81 -16.92 5.78
N ASN A 83 0.15 -17.82 6.52
CA ASN A 83 -1.31 -17.88 6.57
C ASN A 83 -1.89 -16.60 7.18
N SER A 84 -1.27 -16.09 8.25
CA SER A 84 -1.62 -14.82 8.86
C SER A 84 -1.54 -13.68 7.85
N ASP A 85 -0.43 -13.54 7.13
CA ASP A 85 -0.27 -12.51 6.11
C ASP A 85 -1.36 -12.62 5.00
N ARG A 86 -1.72 -13.85 4.60
CA ARG A 86 -2.82 -14.08 3.63
C ARG A 86 -4.18 -13.65 4.17
N ILE A 87 -4.47 -13.91 5.45
CA ILE A 87 -5.73 -13.50 6.08
C ILE A 87 -5.86 -11.97 6.06
N VAL A 88 -4.79 -11.24 6.39
CA VAL A 88 -4.79 -9.76 6.34
C VAL A 88 -5.09 -9.27 4.92
N GLU A 89 -4.43 -9.83 3.91
CA GLU A 89 -4.66 -9.42 2.53
C GLU A 89 -6.06 -9.76 2.02
N LEU A 90 -6.63 -10.91 2.43
CA LEU A 90 -8.00 -11.26 2.10
C LEU A 90 -9.01 -10.31 2.78
N LYS A 91 -8.82 -9.98 4.07
CA LYS A 91 -9.65 -8.98 4.76
C LYS A 91 -9.60 -7.61 4.05
N ARG A 92 -8.43 -7.22 3.53
CA ARG A 92 -8.29 -6.01 2.71
C ARG A 92 -9.01 -6.09 1.39
N ALA A 93 -8.92 -7.22 0.69
CA ALA A 93 -9.66 -7.43 -0.54
C ALA A 93 -11.18 -7.31 -0.31
N VAL A 94 -11.69 -7.83 0.81
CA VAL A 94 -13.09 -7.67 1.21
C VAL A 94 -13.45 -6.19 1.39
N ALA A 95 -12.66 -5.42 2.14
CA ALA A 95 -12.89 -3.98 2.31
C ALA A 95 -12.88 -3.22 0.96
N LEU A 96 -11.96 -3.56 0.05
CA LEU A 96 -11.92 -2.95 -1.30
C LEU A 96 -13.16 -3.27 -2.14
N VAL A 97 -13.75 -4.46 -1.98
CA VAL A 97 -15.02 -4.82 -2.62
C VAL A 97 -16.16 -3.97 -2.05
N GLU A 98 -16.21 -3.78 -0.73
CA GLU A 98 -17.21 -2.94 -0.05
C GLU A 98 -17.10 -1.46 -0.44
N GLU A 99 -15.88 -0.96 -0.65
CA GLU A 99 -15.60 0.39 -1.16
C GLU A 99 -15.95 0.55 -2.66
N GLY A 100 -16.33 -0.52 -3.35
CA GLY A 100 -16.59 -0.51 -4.79
C GLY A 100 -15.32 -0.48 -5.66
N ASN A 101 -14.14 -0.61 -5.06
CA ASN A 101 -12.86 -0.64 -5.76
C ASN A 101 -12.54 -2.06 -6.27
N ARG A 102 -13.31 -2.49 -7.27
CA ARG A 102 -13.23 -3.84 -7.85
C ARG A 102 -11.86 -4.16 -8.45
N GLN A 103 -11.21 -3.18 -9.06
CA GLN A 103 -9.91 -3.36 -9.71
C GLN A 103 -8.83 -3.72 -8.68
N CYS A 104 -8.65 -2.88 -7.65
CA CYS A 104 -7.66 -3.17 -6.61
C CYS A 104 -8.00 -4.43 -5.81
N ALA A 105 -9.29 -4.74 -5.59
CA ALA A 105 -9.69 -6.00 -4.97
C ALA A 105 -9.25 -7.21 -5.79
N THR A 106 -9.45 -7.16 -7.11
CA THR A 106 -9.07 -8.24 -8.04
C THR A 106 -7.56 -8.48 -8.02
N GLU A 107 -6.77 -7.40 -8.10
CA GLU A 107 -5.30 -7.47 -8.03
C GLU A 107 -4.82 -8.14 -6.73
N LYS A 108 -5.44 -7.81 -5.59
CA LYS A 108 -5.12 -8.44 -4.30
C LYS A 108 -5.49 -9.91 -4.26
N LEU A 109 -6.64 -10.29 -4.82
CA LEU A 109 -7.07 -11.68 -4.88
C LEU A 109 -6.15 -12.52 -5.78
N GLU A 110 -5.77 -12.01 -6.94
CA GLU A 110 -4.84 -12.68 -7.86
C GLU A 110 -3.47 -12.89 -7.21
N ALA A 111 -2.93 -11.87 -6.53
CA ALA A 111 -1.70 -12.00 -5.76
C ALA A 111 -1.80 -13.07 -4.66
N CYS A 112 -2.94 -13.13 -3.96
CA CYS A 112 -3.21 -14.19 -2.97
C CYS A 112 -3.25 -15.58 -3.60
N VAL A 113 -3.90 -15.74 -4.76
CA VAL A 113 -3.96 -17.02 -5.49
C VAL A 113 -2.56 -17.48 -5.89
N ALA A 114 -1.75 -16.58 -6.47
CA ALA A 114 -0.37 -16.89 -6.86
C ALA A 114 0.48 -17.31 -5.64
N ALA A 115 0.40 -16.56 -4.54
CA ALA A 115 1.12 -16.86 -3.32
C ALA A 115 0.72 -18.22 -2.71
N LEU A 116 -0.58 -18.54 -2.71
CA LEU A 116 -1.08 -19.85 -2.25
C LEU A 116 -0.64 -20.98 -3.18
N GLY A 117 -0.59 -20.74 -4.50
CA GLY A 117 -0.06 -21.68 -5.48
C GLY A 117 1.39 -22.07 -5.18
N GLU A 118 2.27 -21.07 -5.00
CA GLU A 118 3.66 -21.32 -4.64
C GLU A 118 3.79 -21.99 -3.27
N ARG A 119 2.97 -21.58 -2.29
CA ARG A 119 2.98 -22.23 -0.99
C ARG A 119 2.58 -23.70 -1.06
N ASN A 120 1.58 -24.06 -1.86
CA ASN A 120 1.19 -25.45 -2.06
C ASN A 120 2.32 -26.29 -2.67
N LYS A 121 3.13 -25.70 -3.56
CA LYS A 121 4.35 -26.34 -4.08
C LYS A 121 5.36 -26.59 -2.97
N ILE A 122 5.62 -25.60 -2.11
CA ILE A 122 6.51 -25.74 -0.95
C ILE A 122 6.04 -26.86 0.00
N VAL A 123 4.75 -26.92 0.30
CA VAL A 123 4.19 -27.96 1.16
C VAL A 123 4.36 -29.36 0.55
N LYS A 124 4.17 -29.52 -0.76
CA LYS A 124 4.43 -30.79 -1.47
C LYS A 124 5.91 -31.21 -1.38
N ILE A 125 6.84 -30.26 -1.47
CA ILE A 125 8.27 -30.53 -1.28
C ILE A 125 8.54 -30.96 0.17
N ALA A 126 7.95 -30.26 1.14
CA ALA A 126 8.10 -30.60 2.55
C ALA A 126 7.55 -32.00 2.88
N ASP A 127 6.39 -32.36 2.32
CA ASP A 127 5.77 -33.67 2.51
C ASP A 127 6.67 -34.81 2.01
N ARG A 128 7.30 -34.63 0.84
CA ARG A 128 8.15 -35.65 0.24
C ARG A 128 9.59 -35.67 0.78
N HIS A 129 10.17 -34.51 1.08
CA HIS A 129 11.61 -34.36 1.34
C HIS A 129 11.95 -33.71 2.69
N GLY A 130 10.95 -33.32 3.47
CA GLY A 130 11.09 -32.65 4.75
C GLY A 130 11.36 -31.14 4.65
N TRP A 131 11.09 -30.42 5.74
CA TRP A 131 11.27 -28.97 5.84
C TRP A 131 12.73 -28.50 5.73
N ASP A 132 13.71 -29.36 6.04
CA ASP A 132 15.14 -29.06 5.83
C ASP A 132 15.45 -28.85 4.33
N THR A 133 14.83 -29.65 3.47
CA THR A 133 14.98 -29.56 2.01
C THR A 133 14.31 -28.30 1.48
N VAL A 134 13.17 -27.90 2.04
CA VAL A 134 12.52 -26.63 1.70
C VAL A 134 13.43 -25.44 1.95
N GLY A 135 14.17 -25.41 3.07
CA GLY A 135 15.13 -24.34 3.35
C GLY A 135 16.16 -24.21 2.22
N GLY A 136 16.80 -25.33 1.86
CA GLY A 136 17.75 -25.36 0.75
C GLY A 136 17.14 -25.08 -0.62
N TYR A 137 15.85 -25.34 -0.82
CA TYR A 137 15.13 -25.00 -2.05
C TYR A 137 14.92 -23.49 -2.13
N LEU A 138 14.39 -22.86 -1.07
CA LEU A 138 14.11 -21.41 -1.06
C LEU A 138 15.37 -20.54 -1.14
N ASP A 139 16.49 -20.98 -0.58
CA ASP A 139 17.74 -20.21 -0.50
C ASP A 139 18.59 -20.20 -1.80
N ASP A 140 18.18 -20.87 -2.88
CA ASP A 140 18.96 -20.94 -4.14
C ASP A 140 18.63 -19.75 -5.08
N PRO A 141 19.57 -18.80 -5.32
CA PRO A 141 19.31 -17.54 -6.03
C PRO A 141 19.49 -17.59 -7.56
N ILE A 142 19.78 -18.76 -8.14
CA ILE A 142 20.08 -18.91 -9.58
C ILE A 142 18.82 -19.42 -10.29
N ALA A 143 18.27 -18.62 -11.22
CA ALA A 143 16.93 -18.78 -11.78
C ALA A 143 16.92 -19.21 -13.27
N ASP A 144 16.11 -20.23 -13.58
CA ASP A 144 15.07 -20.22 -14.62
C ASP A 144 14.12 -21.43 -14.44
N ASP A 145 12.84 -21.29 -14.83
CA ASP A 145 11.72 -22.21 -14.52
C ASP A 145 11.93 -23.68 -14.99
N ALA A 146 12.84 -23.90 -15.95
CA ALA A 146 13.20 -25.23 -16.44
C ALA A 146 14.10 -26.04 -15.47
N GLU A 147 14.71 -25.40 -14.46
CA GLU A 147 15.67 -26.02 -13.54
C GLU A 147 15.08 -26.43 -12.18
N ASP A 148 13.75 -26.40 -12.03
CA ASP A 148 13.10 -26.67 -10.74
C ASP A 148 13.43 -28.07 -10.18
N SER A 149 13.59 -29.06 -11.06
CA SER A 149 14.04 -30.41 -10.71
C SER A 149 15.52 -30.49 -10.31
N VAL A 150 16.36 -29.59 -10.83
CA VAL A 150 17.78 -29.47 -10.49
C VAL A 150 17.91 -28.77 -9.14
N ARG A 151 17.11 -27.71 -8.91
CA ARG A 151 17.00 -26.99 -7.64
C ARG A 151 16.59 -27.93 -6.50
N LEU A 152 15.56 -28.74 -6.72
CA LEU A 152 15.11 -29.72 -5.73
C LEU A 152 16.20 -30.76 -5.42
N ARG A 153 16.85 -31.34 -6.43
CA ARG A 153 17.97 -32.30 -6.23
C ARG A 153 19.14 -31.69 -5.45
N ARG A 154 19.50 -30.44 -5.73
CA ARG A 154 20.55 -29.72 -4.99
C ARG A 154 20.15 -29.49 -3.53
N ALA A 155 18.90 -29.05 -3.30
CA ALA A 155 18.36 -28.84 -1.97
C ALA A 155 18.34 -30.13 -1.15
N GLU A 156 17.91 -31.24 -1.74
CA GLU A 156 17.94 -32.58 -1.12
C GLU A 156 19.37 -32.98 -0.73
N ALA A 157 20.32 -32.83 -1.65
CA ALA A 157 21.72 -33.17 -1.40
C ALA A 157 22.36 -32.30 -0.30
N ARG A 158 21.94 -31.02 -0.17
CA ARG A 158 22.34 -30.15 0.93
C ARG A 158 21.72 -30.62 2.25
N ALA A 159 20.41 -30.89 2.28
CA ALA A 159 19.71 -31.35 3.47
C ALA A 159 20.25 -32.70 4.00
N ILE A 160 20.54 -33.66 3.10
CA ILE A 160 21.18 -34.94 3.46
C ILE A 160 22.54 -34.73 4.12
N ARG A 161 23.38 -33.85 3.55
CA ARG A 161 24.68 -33.51 4.14
C ARG A 161 24.54 -32.88 5.52
N SER A 162 23.64 -31.92 5.68
CA SER A 162 23.37 -31.27 6.97
C SER A 162 22.86 -32.25 8.04
N ARG A 163 21.98 -33.20 7.67
CA ARG A 163 21.51 -34.25 8.59
C ARG A 163 22.64 -35.19 9.02
N LYS A 164 23.53 -35.56 8.09
CA LYS A 164 24.66 -36.45 8.38
C LYS A 164 25.66 -35.81 9.35
N VAL A 165 25.96 -34.53 9.17
CA VAL A 165 26.84 -33.75 10.08
C VAL A 165 26.22 -33.61 11.47
N LYS A 166 24.90 -33.34 11.57
CA LYS A 166 24.20 -33.27 12.86
C LYS A 166 24.10 -34.62 13.58
N GLY A 167 24.04 -35.73 12.84
CA GLY A 167 24.01 -37.08 13.40
C GLY A 167 25.35 -37.55 13.98
N THR A 168 26.47 -37.10 13.42
CA THR A 168 27.83 -37.45 13.90
C THR A 168 28.30 -36.62 15.10
N GLY A 169 27.60 -35.56 15.49
CA GLY A 169 27.91 -34.74 16.67
C GLY A 169 27.17 -35.12 17.95
N ARG A 170 26.53 -36.31 18.00
CA ARG A 170 25.74 -36.81 19.13
C ARG A 170 26.26 -38.14 19.71
N THR A 171 27.49 -38.51 19.37
CA THR A 171 28.23 -39.57 20.05
C THR A 171 29.45 -38.95 20.70
N GLU A 172 29.25 -38.41 21.90
CA GLU A 172 30.21 -38.29 23.01
C GLU A 172 29.45 -37.82 24.26
#